data_AF-A0A151S749-F1
#
_entry.id   AF-A0A151S749-F1
#
_cell.length_a   1.000
_cell.length_b   1.000
_cell.length_c   1.000
_cell.angle_alpha   90.00
_cell.angle_beta   90.00
_cell.angle_gamma   90.00
#
_symmetry.space_group_name_H-M   'P 1'
#
loop_
_entity.id
_entity.type
_entity.pdbx_description
1 polymer ?
#
loop_
_entity_poly.entity_id
_entity_poly.type
_entity_poly.pdbx_seq_one_letter_code
_entity_poly.pdbx_strand_id
1 'polypeptide(L)'
;MQAPHINHWNVVLRILRYIKKVLRQGLLYEDNGDSRISRYCDADWVGCPIDRCSTTGYCVFLGGNLISWKSKKQNVVAQYNAEVEYRAMALITCEFVWIKQLIRELKFCEDHPMRLHCDNQVALNIASNLVFHERTKHIEVECHFVREKLLFKEISTEFVNSSEQLADVMTKSLRRPLIQFLCSKLSAYNLYAPA
;
A
#
# COMPACT_ATOMS: atom_id res chain seq x y z
N MET A 1 -10.72 -14.00 20.29
CA MET A 1 -9.62 -14.89 20.74
C MET A 1 -9.85 -15.22 22.20
N GLN A 2 -10.26 -16.45 22.53
CA GLN A 2 -10.62 -16.83 23.92
C GLN A 2 -9.63 -17.79 24.61
N ALA A 3 -8.52 -18.19 23.97
CA ALA A 3 -7.47 -19.00 24.60
C ALA A 3 -6.08 -18.81 23.93
N PRO A 4 -5.21 -17.89 24.40
CA PRO A 4 -3.88 -17.71 23.82
C PRO A 4 -2.93 -18.88 24.14
N HIS A 5 -2.22 -19.38 23.13
CA HIS A 5 -1.23 -20.46 23.27
C HIS A 5 0.21 -19.90 23.36
N ILE A 6 1.18 -20.74 23.73
CA ILE A 6 2.62 -20.40 23.79
C ILE A 6 3.11 -19.77 22.47
N ASN A 7 2.60 -20.24 21.32
CA ASN A 7 2.94 -19.67 20.01
C ASN A 7 2.51 -18.21 19.89
N HIS A 8 1.33 -17.84 20.41
CA HIS A 8 0.88 -16.44 20.43
C HIS A 8 1.78 -15.58 21.32
N TRP A 9 2.20 -16.11 22.48
CA TRP A 9 3.15 -15.43 23.35
C TRP A 9 4.50 -15.17 22.68
N ASN A 10 5.03 -16.16 21.95
CA ASN A 10 6.27 -16.01 21.18
C ASN A 10 6.17 -14.93 20.09
N VAL A 11 5.02 -14.82 19.42
CA VAL A 11 4.76 -13.75 18.44
C VAL A 11 4.74 -12.38 19.13
N VAL A 12 4.07 -12.24 20.27
CA VAL A 12 4.07 -10.99 21.05
C VAL A 12 5.49 -10.61 21.48
N LEU A 13 6.27 -11.54 22.01
CA LEU A 13 7.66 -11.29 22.37
C LEU A 13 8.52 -10.88 21.17
N ARG A 14 8.28 -11.46 19.98
CA ARG A 14 8.96 -11.05 18.74
C ARG A 14 8.65 -9.60 18.39
N ILE A 15 7.39 -9.17 18.51
CA ILE A 15 6.97 -7.78 18.28
C ILE A 15 7.66 -6.85 19.27
N LEU A 16 7.65 -7.18 20.57
CA LEU A 16 8.30 -6.37 21.60
C LEU A 16 9.82 -6.26 21.39
N ARG A 17 10.48 -7.36 21.00
CA ARG A 17 11.91 -7.35 20.64
C ARG A 17 12.19 -6.51 19.39
N TYR A 18 11.28 -6.51 18.42
CA TYR A 18 11.39 -5.65 17.24
C TYR A 18 11.31 -4.18 17.67
N ILE A 19 10.24 -3.77 18.35
CA ILE A 19 10.05 -2.40 18.84
C ILE A 19 11.25 -1.94 19.65
N LYS A 20 11.72 -2.76 20.61
CA LYS A 20 12.91 -2.44 21.43
C LYS A 20 14.17 -2.17 20.59
N LYS A 21 14.34 -2.84 19.45
CA LYS A 21 15.49 -2.65 18.56
C LYS A 21 15.38 -1.39 17.70
N VAL A 22 14.16 -0.94 17.39
CA VAL A 22 13.89 0.18 16.48
C VAL A 22 13.31 1.41 17.19
N LEU A 23 13.47 1.54 18.50
CA LEU A 23 12.94 2.66 19.31
C LEU A 23 13.33 4.05 18.79
N ARG A 24 14.43 4.14 18.04
CA ARG A 24 15.02 5.39 17.54
C ARG A 24 14.89 5.53 16.01
N GLN A 25 14.12 4.63 15.39
CA GLN A 25 13.78 4.71 13.98
C GLN A 25 12.60 5.66 13.81
N GLY A 26 12.75 6.64 12.91
CA GLY A 26 11.72 7.61 12.56
C GLY A 26 11.62 7.78 11.05
N LEU A 27 10.66 8.60 10.62
CA LEU A 27 10.58 9.06 9.24
C LEU A 27 11.39 10.35 9.13
N LEU A 28 12.32 10.40 8.18
CA LEU A 28 13.02 11.62 7.82
C LEU A 28 12.29 12.27 6.63
N TYR A 29 11.95 13.54 6.77
CA TYR A 29 11.37 14.33 5.69
C TYR A 29 12.45 15.25 5.13
N GLU A 30 12.75 15.09 3.84
CA GLU A 30 13.76 15.89 3.14
C GLU A 30 13.12 16.62 1.96
N ASP A 31 13.67 17.79 1.65
CA ASP A 31 13.34 18.47 0.41
C ASP A 31 14.11 17.83 -0.75
N ASN A 32 13.43 16.93 -1.46
CA ASN A 32 13.98 16.25 -2.63
C ASN A 32 13.84 17.08 -3.91
N GLY A 33 13.33 18.32 -3.84
CA GLY A 33 13.07 19.16 -5.02
C GLY A 33 11.97 18.63 -5.94
N ASP A 34 11.14 17.70 -5.45
CA ASP A 34 10.00 17.12 -6.16
C ASP A 34 8.74 17.28 -5.30
N SER A 35 7.63 17.68 -5.90
CA SER A 35 6.33 17.77 -5.23
C SER A 35 5.37 16.67 -5.69
N ARG A 36 5.82 15.74 -6.54
CA ARG A 36 4.96 14.68 -7.08
C ARG A 36 4.49 13.72 -5.99
N ILE A 37 3.25 13.28 -6.16
CA ILE A 37 2.67 12.24 -5.32
C ILE A 37 2.80 10.90 -6.03
N SER A 38 3.35 9.92 -5.33
CA SER A 38 3.44 8.53 -5.77
C SER A 38 2.82 7.61 -4.73
N ARG A 39 2.28 6.48 -5.20
CA ARG A 39 1.47 5.59 -4.37
C ARG A 39 1.80 4.16 -4.70
N TYR A 40 1.88 3.33 -3.67
CA TYR A 40 2.13 1.90 -3.78
C TYR A 40 0.97 1.17 -3.12
N CYS A 41 0.39 0.21 -3.81
CA CYS A 41 -0.60 -0.70 -3.24
C CYS A 41 -0.19 -2.15 -3.47
N ASP A 42 -0.48 -2.98 -2.48
CA ASP A 42 -0.29 -4.44 -2.53
C ASP A 42 -1.39 -5.10 -1.71
N ALA A 43 -1.63 -6.37 -1.96
CA ALA A 43 -2.42 -7.19 -1.06
C ALA A 43 -1.92 -8.63 -0.91
N ASP A 44 -1.84 -9.08 0.34
CA ASP A 44 -1.51 -10.46 0.66
C ASP A 44 -2.75 -11.34 0.59
N TRP A 45 -2.97 -11.99 -0.57
CA TRP A 45 -4.11 -12.88 -0.80
C TRP A 45 -4.04 -14.12 0.11
N VAL A 46 -5.13 -14.38 0.84
CA VAL A 46 -5.21 -15.52 1.77
C VAL A 46 -4.18 -15.44 2.91
N GLY A 47 -3.69 -14.23 3.22
CA GLY A 47 -2.65 -14.02 4.23
C GLY A 47 -3.03 -14.46 5.65
N CYS A 48 -4.32 -14.43 6.02
CA CYS A 48 -4.75 -14.90 7.33
C CYS A 48 -5.00 -16.42 7.36
N PRO A 49 -4.28 -17.21 8.18
CA PRO A 49 -4.47 -18.66 8.24
C PRO A 49 -5.79 -19.08 8.89
N ILE A 50 -6.45 -18.19 9.64
CA ILE A 50 -7.68 -18.50 10.41
C ILE A 50 -8.92 -18.39 9.52
N ASP A 51 -9.11 -17.24 8.88
CA ASP A 51 -10.32 -16.95 8.09
C ASP A 51 -10.04 -16.77 6.59
N ARG A 52 -8.77 -16.93 6.16
CA ARG A 52 -8.37 -16.83 4.76
C ARG A 52 -8.63 -15.46 4.14
N CYS A 53 -8.90 -14.45 4.96
CA CYS A 53 -9.03 -13.07 4.52
C CYS A 53 -7.66 -12.49 4.16
N SER A 54 -7.66 -11.70 3.09
CA SER A 54 -6.46 -11.02 2.60
C SER A 54 -6.12 -9.79 3.44
N THR A 55 -4.87 -9.32 3.34
CA THR A 55 -4.46 -8.05 3.96
C THR A 55 -4.07 -7.06 2.87
N THR A 56 -4.78 -5.95 2.78
CA THR A 56 -4.44 -4.84 1.89
C THR A 56 -3.49 -3.89 2.59
N GLY A 57 -2.50 -3.41 1.85
CA GLY A 57 -1.58 -2.39 2.32
C GLY A 57 -1.34 -1.32 1.29
N TYR A 58 -1.03 -0.11 1.76
CA TYR A 58 -0.59 0.96 0.89
C TYR A 58 0.42 1.88 1.55
N CYS A 59 1.15 2.59 0.70
CA CYS A 59 2.04 3.69 1.04
C CYS A 59 1.79 4.86 0.07
N VAL A 60 1.69 6.08 0.58
CA VAL A 60 1.53 7.33 -0.18
C VAL A 60 2.72 8.23 0.12
N PHE A 61 3.36 8.71 -0.93
CA PHE A 61 4.53 9.56 -0.87
C PHE A 61 4.24 10.93 -1.48
N LEU A 62 4.83 11.97 -0.90
CA LEU A 62 4.87 13.32 -1.44
C LEU A 62 6.33 13.75 -1.54
N GLY A 63 6.81 13.97 -2.77
CA GLY A 63 8.20 14.37 -2.99
C GLY A 63 9.22 13.37 -2.46
N GLY A 64 8.93 12.07 -2.57
CA GLY A 64 9.76 10.99 -2.02
C GLY A 64 9.59 10.73 -0.51
N ASN A 65 8.82 11.57 0.21
CA ASN A 65 8.59 11.38 1.63
C ASN A 65 7.29 10.62 1.90
N LEU A 66 7.32 9.61 2.78
CA LEU A 66 6.13 8.83 3.14
C LEU A 66 5.19 9.67 4.02
N ILE A 67 3.99 10.00 3.54
CA ILE A 67 3.01 10.85 4.26
C ILE A 67 1.81 10.08 4.80
N SER A 68 1.46 8.94 4.20
CA SER A 68 0.34 8.12 4.64
C SER A 68 0.60 6.65 4.32
N TRP A 69 0.22 5.77 5.24
CA TRP A 69 0.33 4.33 5.07
C TRP A 69 -0.75 3.61 5.85
N LYS A 70 -1.09 2.41 5.41
CA LYS A 70 -2.10 1.59 6.08
C LYS A 70 -1.85 0.13 5.82
N SER A 71 -2.18 -0.67 6.83
CA SER A 71 -2.34 -2.12 6.72
C SER A 71 -3.73 -2.45 7.23
N LYS A 72 -4.56 -3.08 6.39
CA LYS A 72 -5.94 -3.41 6.70
C LYS A 72 -6.28 -4.81 6.22
N LYS A 73 -6.68 -5.66 7.16
CA LYS A 73 -7.30 -6.94 6.84
C LYS A 73 -8.64 -6.72 6.15
N GLN A 74 -8.88 -7.39 5.04
CA GLN A 74 -10.15 -7.36 4.33
C GLN A 74 -11.21 -8.13 5.10
N ASN A 75 -12.45 -7.64 5.06
CA ASN A 75 -13.59 -8.29 5.71
C ASN A 75 -14.16 -9.46 4.89
N VAL A 76 -13.73 -9.59 3.63
CA VAL A 76 -14.26 -10.55 2.67
C VAL A 76 -13.11 -11.41 2.16
N VAL A 77 -13.38 -12.70 1.99
CA VAL A 77 -12.45 -13.63 1.35
C VAL A 77 -12.60 -13.50 -0.16
N ALA A 78 -11.50 -13.18 -0.85
CA ALA A 78 -11.47 -13.10 -2.30
C ALA A 78 -11.08 -14.44 -2.93
N GLN A 79 -11.64 -14.73 -4.10
CA GLN A 79 -11.35 -15.97 -4.82
C GLN A 79 -10.08 -15.88 -5.68
N TYR A 80 -9.68 -14.67 -6.07
CA TYR A 80 -8.57 -14.44 -6.99
C TYR A 80 -7.61 -13.38 -6.46
N ASN A 81 -6.31 -13.57 -6.67
CA ASN A 81 -5.30 -12.60 -6.27
C ASN A 81 -5.53 -11.21 -6.91
N ALA A 82 -5.86 -11.18 -8.21
CA ALA A 82 -6.14 -9.94 -8.93
C ALA A 82 -7.32 -9.14 -8.33
N GLU A 83 -8.32 -9.82 -7.75
CA GLU A 83 -9.45 -9.17 -7.09
C GLU A 83 -8.99 -8.41 -5.83
N VAL A 84 -8.10 -9.01 -5.04
CA VAL A 84 -7.58 -8.39 -3.82
C VAL A 84 -6.68 -7.20 -4.12
N GLU A 85 -5.83 -7.34 -5.14
CA GLU A 85 -4.98 -6.26 -5.62
C GLU A 85 -5.82 -5.10 -6.15
N TYR A 86 -6.87 -5.41 -6.92
CA TYR A 86 -7.78 -4.38 -7.40
C TYR A 86 -8.50 -3.66 -6.26
N ARG A 87 -8.93 -4.39 -5.22
CA ARG A 87 -9.46 -3.82 -3.98
C ARG A 87 -8.45 -2.89 -3.30
N ALA A 88 -7.17 -3.25 -3.30
CA ALA A 88 -6.11 -2.38 -2.80
C ALA A 88 -6.01 -1.10 -3.64
N MET A 89 -6.08 -1.19 -4.96
CA MET A 89 -6.12 -0.05 -5.87
C MET A 89 -7.33 0.86 -5.62
N ALA A 90 -8.50 0.31 -5.34
CA ALA A 90 -9.70 1.09 -5.04
C ALA A 90 -9.58 1.83 -3.70
N LEU A 91 -9.09 1.14 -2.66
CA LEU A 91 -8.89 1.74 -1.33
C LEU A 91 -7.88 2.89 -1.36
N ILE A 92 -6.73 2.69 -2.01
CA ILE A 92 -5.71 3.74 -2.13
C ILE A 92 -6.18 4.91 -3.00
N THR A 93 -7.03 4.65 -3.99
CA THR A 93 -7.63 5.71 -4.82
C THR A 93 -8.59 6.58 -4.01
N CYS A 94 -9.36 6.00 -3.09
CA CYS A 94 -10.25 6.76 -2.22
C CYS A 94 -9.48 7.66 -1.24
N GLU A 95 -8.51 7.08 -0.52
CA GLU A 95 -7.63 7.83 0.42
C GLU A 95 -6.88 8.94 -0.31
N PHE A 96 -6.49 8.68 -1.55
CA PHE A 96 -5.83 9.65 -2.39
C PHE A 96 -6.71 10.83 -2.78
N VAL A 97 -7.96 10.60 -3.20
CA VAL A 97 -8.86 11.71 -3.57
C VAL A 97 -8.97 12.69 -2.41
N TRP A 98 -8.99 12.17 -1.18
CA TRP A 98 -8.95 12.97 0.04
C TRP A 98 -7.63 13.72 0.22
N ILE A 99 -6.47 13.06 0.10
CA ILE A 99 -5.14 13.68 0.22
C ILE A 99 -4.95 14.77 -0.86
N LYS A 100 -5.37 14.51 -2.10
CA LYS A 100 -5.29 15.46 -3.21
C LYS A 100 -6.09 16.72 -2.90
N GLN A 101 -7.32 16.57 -2.40
CA GLN A 101 -8.15 17.69 -2.02
C GLN A 101 -7.50 18.53 -0.92
N LEU A 102 -6.96 17.89 0.11
CA LEU A 102 -6.24 18.58 1.20
C LEU A 102 -5.02 19.36 0.67
N ILE A 103 -4.17 18.73 -0.16
CA ILE A 103 -2.97 19.36 -0.71
C ILE A 103 -3.32 20.53 -1.64
N ARG A 104 -4.42 20.42 -2.39
CA ARG A 104 -4.95 21.49 -3.24
C ARG A 104 -5.41 22.69 -2.42
N GLU A 105 -6.11 22.46 -1.31
CA GLU A 105 -6.53 23.51 -0.38
C GLU A 105 -5.34 24.22 0.27
N LEU A 106 -4.28 23.47 0.59
CA LEU A 106 -3.02 23.99 1.11
C LEU A 106 -2.15 24.70 0.05
N LYS A 107 -2.52 24.63 -1.23
CA LYS A 107 -1.78 25.20 -2.38
C LYS A 107 -0.32 24.71 -2.45
N PHE A 108 -0.07 23.48 -2.04
CA PHE A 108 1.28 22.93 -1.87
C PHE A 108 1.80 22.16 -3.09
N CYS A 109 0.95 21.74 -4.03
CA CYS A 109 1.35 20.96 -5.20
C CYS A 109 0.55 21.32 -6.45
N GLU A 110 1.19 21.17 -7.61
CA GLU A 110 0.56 21.29 -8.92
C GLU A 110 -0.30 20.06 -9.27
N ASP A 111 -1.29 20.27 -10.14
CA ASP A 111 -2.27 19.25 -10.54
C ASP A 111 -1.70 18.33 -11.63
N HIS A 112 -0.91 17.34 -11.21
CA HIS A 112 -0.38 16.30 -12.10
C HIS A 112 -1.14 14.97 -11.92
N PRO A 113 -1.26 14.15 -12.98
CA PRO A 113 -1.71 12.76 -12.85
C PRO A 113 -0.77 12.01 -11.91
N MET A 114 -1.33 11.35 -10.90
CA MET A 114 -0.52 10.80 -9.81
C MET A 114 -0.38 9.30 -9.94
N ARG A 115 0.87 8.84 -9.83
CA ARG A 115 1.26 7.47 -10.13
C ARG A 115 0.80 6.51 -9.05
N LEU A 116 0.15 5.43 -9.46
CA LEU A 116 -0.26 4.30 -8.64
C LEU A 116 0.51 3.08 -9.12
N HIS A 117 1.40 2.60 -8.26
CA HIS A 117 2.25 1.44 -8.49
C HIS A 117 1.57 0.17 -7.94
N CYS A 118 1.42 -0.82 -8.81
CA CYS A 118 0.91 -2.15 -8.48
C CYS A 118 1.78 -3.20 -9.17
N ASP A 119 2.06 -4.32 -8.52
CA ASP A 119 2.88 -5.42 -9.06
C ASP A 119 2.03 -6.51 -9.72
N ASN A 120 0.70 -6.36 -9.75
CA ASN A 120 -0.20 -7.29 -10.41
C ASN A 120 -0.65 -6.77 -11.78
N GLN A 121 -0.01 -7.31 -12.83
CA GLN A 121 -0.34 -6.97 -14.22
C GLN A 121 -1.80 -7.26 -14.60
N VAL A 122 -2.43 -8.28 -14.00
CA VAL A 122 -3.84 -8.59 -14.25
C VAL A 122 -4.74 -7.50 -13.69
N ALA A 123 -4.47 -7.01 -12.48
CA ALA A 123 -5.21 -5.90 -11.88
C ALA A 123 -5.05 -4.61 -12.70
N LEU A 124 -3.83 -4.32 -13.16
CA LEU A 124 -3.54 -3.19 -14.06
C LEU A 124 -4.32 -3.27 -15.37
N ASN A 125 -4.38 -4.46 -15.97
CA ASN A 125 -5.12 -4.69 -17.21
C ASN A 125 -6.64 -4.57 -17.01
N ILE A 126 -7.16 -5.00 -15.86
CA ILE A 126 -8.58 -4.81 -15.50
C ILE A 126 -8.91 -3.32 -15.38
N ALA A 127 -7.96 -2.53 -14.83
CA ALA A 127 -8.12 -1.09 -14.65
C ALA A 127 -8.09 -0.32 -15.99
N SER A 128 -7.25 -0.75 -16.95
CA SER A 128 -7.12 -0.09 -18.25
C SER A 128 -8.20 -0.50 -19.28
N ASN A 129 -8.83 -1.66 -19.12
CA ASN A 129 -9.79 -2.16 -20.09
C ASN A 129 -11.22 -1.62 -19.85
N LEU A 130 -11.69 -0.77 -20.76
CA LEU A 130 -13.03 -0.14 -20.74
C LEU A 130 -14.17 -1.07 -21.17
N VAL A 131 -13.87 -2.18 -21.83
CA VAL A 131 -14.87 -3.07 -22.47
C VAL A 131 -15.18 -4.31 -21.61
N PHE A 132 -14.49 -4.50 -20.49
CA PHE A 132 -14.73 -5.64 -19.61
C PHE A 132 -16.05 -5.49 -18.84
N HIS A 133 -17.09 -6.15 -19.32
CA HIS A 133 -18.33 -6.42 -18.59
C HIS A 133 -18.05 -7.43 -17.47
N GLU A 134 -18.18 -7.01 -16.23
CA GLU A 134 -17.77 -7.82 -15.09
C GLU A 134 -18.65 -9.05 -14.89
N ARG A 135 -18.01 -10.22 -14.84
CA ARG A 135 -18.59 -11.42 -14.21
C ARG A 135 -18.44 -11.42 -12.68
N THR A 136 -17.87 -10.36 -12.10
CA THR A 136 -17.57 -10.22 -10.67
C THR A 136 -18.35 -9.06 -10.06
N LYS A 137 -19.68 -9.21 -9.95
CA LYS A 137 -20.60 -8.22 -9.34
C LYS A 137 -20.12 -7.67 -7.98
N HIS A 138 -19.30 -8.43 -7.25
CA HIS A 138 -18.79 -8.10 -5.92
C HIS A 138 -17.63 -7.10 -5.89
N ILE A 139 -17.09 -6.66 -7.04
CA ILE A 139 -16.08 -5.59 -7.14
C ILE A 139 -16.46 -4.47 -8.12
N GLU A 140 -17.67 -4.52 -8.71
CA GLU A 140 -18.10 -3.62 -9.78
C GLU A 140 -18.02 -2.15 -9.40
N VAL A 141 -18.42 -1.79 -8.18
CA VAL A 141 -18.34 -0.42 -7.68
C VAL A 141 -16.88 0.05 -7.59
N GLU A 142 -15.99 -0.80 -7.10
CA GLU A 142 -14.55 -0.49 -6.94
C GLU A 142 -13.90 -0.29 -8.32
N CYS A 143 -14.27 -1.12 -9.29
CA CYS A 143 -13.80 -1.02 -10.66
C CYS A 143 -14.28 0.23 -11.38
N HIS A 144 -15.58 0.55 -11.26
CA HIS A 144 -16.10 1.78 -11.83
C HIS A 144 -15.41 3.01 -11.25
N PHE A 145 -15.20 3.04 -9.93
CA PHE A 145 -14.53 4.15 -9.25
C PHE A 145 -13.08 4.35 -9.72
N VAL A 146 -12.26 3.29 -9.76
CA VAL A 146 -10.86 3.40 -10.21
C VAL A 146 -10.78 3.79 -11.69
N ARG A 147 -11.63 3.21 -12.55
CA ARG A 147 -11.70 3.51 -13.98
C ARG A 147 -12.10 4.96 -14.24
N GLU A 148 -13.11 5.45 -13.54
CA GLU A 148 -13.54 6.85 -13.62
C GLU A 148 -12.34 7.78 -13.36
N LYS A 149 -11.57 7.50 -12.31
CA LYS A 149 -10.39 8.29 -11.93
C LYS A 149 -9.25 8.21 -12.95
N LEU A 150 -9.08 7.07 -13.61
CA LEU A 150 -8.13 6.91 -14.73
C LEU A 150 -8.57 7.71 -15.95
N LEU A 151 -9.86 7.67 -16.31
CA LEU A 151 -10.43 8.39 -17.45
C LEU A 151 -10.30 9.91 -17.29
N PHE A 152 -10.53 10.42 -16.07
CA PHE A 152 -10.30 11.83 -15.75
C PHE A 152 -8.83 12.21 -15.62
N LYS A 153 -7.89 11.28 -15.84
CA LYS A 153 -6.44 11.47 -15.68
C LYS A 153 -6.05 11.98 -14.29
N GLU A 154 -6.88 11.74 -13.28
CA GLU A 154 -6.54 12.05 -11.89
C GLU A 154 -5.47 11.10 -11.36
N ILE A 155 -5.47 9.86 -11.87
CA ILE A 155 -4.50 8.82 -11.52
C ILE A 155 -3.89 8.24 -12.81
N SER A 156 -2.66 7.78 -12.72
CA SER A 156 -2.02 6.92 -13.73
C SER A 156 -1.55 5.64 -13.06
N THR A 157 -1.72 4.51 -13.72
CA THR A 157 -1.29 3.21 -13.19
C THR A 157 0.04 2.80 -13.80
N GLU A 158 0.97 2.32 -12.98
CA GLU A 158 2.31 1.88 -13.39
C GLU A 158 2.63 0.53 -12.76
N PHE A 159 3.27 -0.35 -13.52
CA PHE A 159 3.76 -1.62 -12.99
C PHE A 159 5.02 -1.38 -12.15
N VAL A 160 5.14 -2.07 -11.03
CA VAL A 160 6.36 -2.14 -10.22
C VAL A 160 6.74 -3.60 -9.98
N ASN A 161 8.03 -3.92 -9.97
CA ASN A 161 8.46 -5.26 -9.61
C ASN A 161 8.18 -5.53 -8.12
N SER A 162 7.78 -6.74 -7.75
CA SER A 162 7.52 -7.11 -6.35
C SER A 162 8.72 -6.89 -5.42
N SER A 163 9.97 -6.91 -5.93
CA SER A 163 11.16 -6.57 -5.13
C SER A 163 11.25 -5.09 -4.74
N GLU A 164 10.55 -4.22 -5.45
CA GLU A 164 10.52 -2.78 -5.28
C GLU A 164 9.14 -2.29 -4.79
N GLN A 165 8.21 -3.22 -4.52
CA GLN A 165 6.87 -2.92 -4.03
C GLN A 165 6.93 -2.47 -2.57
N LEU A 166 6.85 -1.16 -2.34
CA LEU A 166 6.95 -0.58 -1.00
C LEU A 166 5.76 -0.93 -0.09
N ALA A 167 4.61 -1.25 -0.68
CA ALA A 167 3.43 -1.68 0.07
C ALA A 167 3.57 -3.09 0.69
N ASP A 168 4.55 -3.89 0.25
CA ASP A 168 4.81 -5.23 0.82
C ASP A 168 5.13 -5.19 2.32
N VAL A 169 5.69 -4.08 2.81
CA VAL A 169 5.96 -3.86 4.23
C VAL A 169 4.65 -3.84 5.05
N MET A 170 3.54 -3.46 4.42
CA MET A 170 2.23 -3.33 5.05
C MET A 170 1.40 -4.62 4.96
N THR A 171 1.77 -5.56 4.11
CA THR A 171 0.94 -6.74 3.78
C THR A 171 1.62 -8.06 4.14
N LYS A 172 2.94 -8.17 3.94
CA LYS A 172 3.66 -9.44 3.96
C LYS A 172 4.63 -9.53 5.14
N SER A 173 4.81 -10.76 5.63
CA SER A 173 5.87 -11.08 6.60
C SER A 173 7.21 -11.28 5.89
N LEU A 174 7.93 -10.19 5.65
CA LEU A 174 9.16 -10.19 4.86
C LEU A 174 10.40 -10.72 5.62
N ARG A 175 11.36 -11.26 4.86
CA ARG A 175 12.69 -11.65 5.38
C ARG A 175 13.52 -10.40 5.68
N ARG A 176 14.46 -10.52 6.63
CA ARG A 176 15.30 -9.40 7.10
C ARG A 176 15.97 -8.55 6.01
N PRO A 177 16.60 -9.13 4.98
CA PRO A 177 17.26 -8.32 3.94
C PRO A 177 16.26 -7.45 3.17
N LEU A 178 15.12 -8.03 2.79
CA LEU A 178 14.10 -7.34 2.01
C LEU A 178 13.37 -6.26 2.84
N ILE A 179 13.01 -6.54 4.09
CA ILE A 179 12.38 -5.52 4.94
C ILE A 179 13.33 -4.35 5.22
N GLN A 180 14.63 -4.60 5.42
CA GLN A 180 15.61 -3.52 5.59
C GLN A 180 15.73 -2.67 4.32
N PHE A 181 15.79 -3.31 3.16
CA PHE A 181 15.80 -2.62 1.87
C PHE A 181 14.55 -1.75 1.68
N LEU A 182 13.35 -2.31 1.83
CA LEU A 182 12.11 -1.55 1.66
C LEU A 182 11.97 -0.45 2.71
N CYS A 183 12.30 -0.70 3.98
CA CYS A 183 12.30 0.35 5.01
C CYS A 183 13.25 1.50 4.67
N SER A 184 14.42 1.22 4.07
CA SER A 184 15.31 2.31 3.62
C SER A 184 14.69 3.19 2.53
N LYS A 185 13.76 2.64 1.73
CA LYS A 185 12.98 3.38 0.72
C LYS A 185 11.75 4.08 1.27
N LEU A 186 11.28 3.70 2.47
CA LEU A 186 10.19 4.36 3.18
C LEU A 186 10.63 5.65 3.91
N SER A 187 11.85 6.15 3.67
CA SER A 187 12.48 7.23 4.45
C SER A 187 12.66 6.90 5.94
N ALA A 188 12.77 5.61 6.28
CA ALA A 188 12.97 5.19 7.66
C ALA A 188 14.44 5.38 8.05
N TYR A 189 14.70 6.36 8.92
CA TYR A 189 16.04 6.76 9.35
C TYR A 189 16.27 6.42 10.83
N ASN A 190 17.49 6.00 11.16
CA ASN A 190 17.91 5.78 12.55
C ASN A 190 18.80 6.94 13.00
N LEU A 191 18.30 7.72 13.97
CA LEU A 191 18.94 8.94 14.48
C LEU A 191 20.35 8.73 15.06
N TYR A 192 20.77 7.49 15.35
CA TYR A 192 22.07 7.16 15.94
C TYR A 192 22.86 6.15 15.12
N ALA A 193 22.53 5.97 13.83
CA ALA A 193 23.44 5.25 12.94
C ALA A 193 24.78 6.01 12.91
N PRO A 194 25.93 5.33 13.10
CA PRO A 194 27.22 5.98 12.90
C PRO A 194 27.28 6.53 11.47
N ALA A 195 27.75 7.77 11.34
CA ALA A 195 27.95 8.46 10.07
C ALA A 195 28.96 7.71 9.19
#